data_AF-A0AAD0UNR0-F1
#
_entry.id   AF-A0AAD0UNR0-F1
#
_cell.length_a   1.000
_cell.length_b   1.000
_cell.length_c   1.000
_cell.angle_alpha   90.00
_cell.angle_beta   90.00
_cell.angle_gamma   90.00
#
_symmetry.space_group_name_H-M   'P 1'
#
loop_
_entity.id
_entity.type
_entity.pdbx_description
1 polymer ?
#
loop_
_entity_poly.entity_id
_entity_poly.type
_entity_poly.pdbx_seq_one_letter_code
_entity_poly.pdbx_strand_id
1 'polypeptide(L)'
;MNPFSFRFLKILFSLIVLLLSVGCSSKTPSDSQIVELLFSAADKKNPDVLLKKVGNLDEDPELESFALVRNGTEEILGVFKKKGGEWSLLGKFSFSLLNIGPLHYDASKSAWLPGESDKQTKEAGYVVKRILMEELPGDGFNTLFLEVLSEEPPLGLFSVPYAIRKGQKILDGLLSLKDHEFLIKSKRIDFDYNKTEKNITIFPSNRSYAQNFIFNGWEMVPDIPRVAVPSILSLEAPKEWKKGVAGEAILWLKNRGSYAGVTYLSLSFPGGGKVTVDTTKEGQRFYSPGSSVFSAAGKYINSSVPLIEITKEGWGRNHKYGIRFSLTPDQDGTPHVLFRSSTRMGREVINLPNQFGSIQKQTDQQGFVSYKLELVSKQE
;
A
#
# COMPACT_ATOMS: atom_id res chain seq x y z
N MET A 1 -17.03 68.40 -14.01
CA MET A 1 -16.65 67.02 -13.62
C MET A 1 -16.10 66.32 -14.86
N ASN A 2 -14.88 65.78 -14.79
CA ASN A 2 -14.13 65.34 -15.98
C ASN A 2 -14.61 63.94 -16.45
N PRO A 3 -15.18 63.79 -17.66
CA PRO A 3 -15.77 62.53 -18.13
C PRO A 3 -14.72 61.43 -18.40
N PHE A 4 -13.44 61.80 -18.49
CA PHE A 4 -12.32 60.87 -18.65
C PHE A 4 -12.01 60.03 -17.41
N SER A 5 -12.24 60.58 -16.20
CA SER A 5 -11.97 59.88 -14.93
C SER A 5 -12.87 58.66 -14.72
N PHE A 6 -14.15 58.78 -15.08
CA PHE A 6 -15.14 57.70 -14.92
C PHE A 6 -14.92 56.52 -15.87
N ARG A 7 -14.46 56.76 -17.10
CA ARG A 7 -14.15 55.68 -18.06
C ARG A 7 -12.88 54.93 -17.67
N PHE A 8 -11.87 55.64 -17.18
CA PHE A 8 -10.63 55.03 -16.72
C PHE A 8 -10.85 54.14 -15.48
N LEU A 9 -11.67 54.59 -14.52
CA LEU A 9 -12.01 53.79 -13.34
C LEU A 9 -12.77 52.49 -13.71
N LYS A 10 -13.68 52.55 -14.68
CA LYS A 10 -14.42 51.35 -15.16
C LYS A 10 -13.53 50.35 -15.88
N ILE A 11 -12.57 50.84 -16.66
CA ILE A 11 -11.58 49.99 -17.35
C ILE A 11 -10.65 49.34 -16.32
N LEU A 12 -10.14 50.11 -15.35
CA LEU A 12 -9.29 49.59 -14.27
C LEU A 12 -10.03 48.55 -13.42
N PHE A 13 -11.30 48.80 -13.07
CA PHE A 13 -12.11 47.85 -12.32
C PHE A 13 -12.40 46.57 -13.13
N SER A 14 -12.68 46.69 -14.43
CA SER A 14 -12.83 45.52 -15.31
C SER A 14 -11.53 44.72 -15.44
N LEU A 15 -10.38 45.39 -15.49
CA LEU A 15 -9.08 44.73 -15.54
C LEU A 15 -8.77 43.99 -14.25
N ILE A 16 -9.10 44.58 -13.09
CA ILE A 16 -8.95 43.95 -11.77
C ILE A 16 -9.90 42.76 -11.62
N VAL A 17 -11.14 42.86 -12.08
CA VAL A 17 -12.10 41.73 -12.08
C VAL A 17 -11.63 40.62 -13.03
N LEU A 18 -11.07 40.97 -14.20
CA LEU A 18 -10.44 39.98 -15.10
C LEU A 18 -9.24 39.31 -14.40
N LEU A 19 -8.34 40.07 -13.77
CA LEU A 19 -7.18 39.53 -13.06
C LEU A 19 -7.58 38.65 -11.85
N LEU A 20 -8.66 38.99 -11.15
CA LEU A 20 -9.23 38.15 -10.09
C LEU A 20 -9.87 36.87 -10.63
N SER A 21 -10.35 36.87 -11.88
CA SER A 21 -10.92 35.69 -12.53
C SER A 21 -9.88 34.68 -13.06
N VAL A 22 -8.61 35.09 -13.23
CA VAL A 22 -7.52 34.20 -13.69
C VAL A 22 -6.92 33.35 -12.56
N GLY A 23 -7.30 33.58 -11.29
CA GLY A 23 -6.63 33.00 -10.13
C GLY A 23 -7.26 31.78 -9.46
N CYS A 24 -8.43 31.30 -9.88
CA CYS A 24 -9.06 30.11 -9.27
C CYS A 24 -8.78 28.86 -10.11
N SER A 25 -7.53 28.38 -10.07
CA SER A 25 -7.21 27.02 -10.49
C SER A 25 -8.01 26.05 -9.61
N SER A 26 -9.05 25.43 -10.16
CA SER A 26 -9.79 24.37 -9.46
C SER A 26 -8.82 23.30 -8.96
N LYS A 27 -8.96 22.90 -7.70
CA LYS A 27 -8.11 21.86 -7.07
C LYS A 27 -8.48 20.44 -7.54
N THR A 28 -9.57 20.29 -8.30
CA THR A 28 -10.01 19.03 -8.92
C THR A 28 -10.41 19.25 -10.39
N PRO A 29 -10.28 18.26 -11.28
CA PRO A 29 -10.84 18.31 -12.62
C PRO A 29 -12.37 18.43 -12.59
N SER A 30 -12.95 18.94 -13.69
CA SER A 30 -14.41 18.93 -13.87
C SER A 30 -14.92 17.50 -14.10
N ASP A 31 -16.20 17.26 -13.86
CA ASP A 31 -16.79 15.92 -14.05
C ASP A 31 -16.70 15.46 -15.52
N SER A 32 -16.85 16.38 -16.47
CA SER A 32 -16.62 16.11 -17.89
C SER A 32 -15.19 15.69 -18.20
N GLN A 33 -14.19 16.41 -17.67
CA GLN A 33 -12.77 16.05 -17.84
C GLN A 33 -12.45 14.70 -17.18
N ILE A 34 -12.99 14.42 -16.00
CA ILE A 34 -12.84 13.13 -15.31
C ILE A 34 -13.32 12.00 -16.21
N VAL A 35 -14.53 12.14 -16.77
CA VAL A 35 -15.14 11.13 -17.63
C VAL A 35 -14.38 10.94 -18.94
N GLU A 36 -13.91 12.02 -19.56
CA GLU A 36 -13.10 11.96 -20.79
C GLU A 36 -11.74 11.31 -20.58
N LEU A 37 -11.10 11.57 -19.44
CA LEU A 37 -9.82 10.97 -19.09
C LEU A 37 -9.93 9.48 -18.70
N LEU A 38 -11.08 9.04 -18.15
CA LEU A 38 -11.28 7.66 -17.70
C LEU A 38 -11.80 6.70 -18.76
N PHE A 39 -12.52 7.23 -19.76
CA PHE A 39 -13.28 6.41 -20.72
C PHE A 39 -13.11 6.92 -22.15
N SER A 40 -12.82 5.98 -23.05
CA SER A 40 -13.03 6.22 -24.47
C SER A 40 -14.54 6.35 -24.75
N ALA A 41 -14.93 6.98 -25.86
CA ALA A 41 -16.35 7.17 -26.19
C ALA A 41 -17.13 5.84 -26.27
N ALA A 42 -16.47 4.74 -26.65
CA ALA A 42 -17.07 3.41 -26.73
C ALA A 42 -17.32 2.77 -25.36
N ASP A 43 -16.58 3.18 -24.33
CA ASP A 43 -16.66 2.59 -22.98
C ASP A 43 -17.66 3.31 -22.07
N LYS A 44 -18.22 4.44 -22.52
CA LYS A 44 -19.17 5.26 -21.73
C LYS A 44 -20.52 4.57 -21.65
N LYS A 45 -20.90 4.17 -20.44
CA LYS A 45 -22.18 3.54 -20.06
C LYS A 45 -22.88 4.40 -19.00
N ASN A 46 -23.19 5.65 -19.36
CA ASN A 46 -23.75 6.67 -18.46
C ASN A 46 -22.89 6.91 -17.20
N PRO A 47 -21.68 7.47 -17.39
CA PRO A 47 -20.77 7.72 -16.28
C PRO A 47 -21.29 8.82 -15.34
N ASP A 48 -21.19 8.59 -14.04
CA ASP A 48 -21.61 9.49 -12.96
C ASP A 48 -20.49 9.64 -11.92
N VAL A 49 -20.10 10.88 -11.61
CA VAL A 49 -19.02 11.17 -10.67
C VAL A 49 -19.59 11.25 -9.25
N LEU A 50 -19.38 10.21 -8.48
CA LEU A 50 -19.96 10.05 -7.13
C LEU A 50 -19.19 10.84 -6.06
N LEU A 51 -17.86 10.92 -6.18
CA LEU A 51 -17.00 11.56 -5.19
C LEU A 51 -15.79 12.19 -5.86
N LYS A 52 -15.36 13.33 -5.34
CA LYS A 52 -14.05 13.93 -5.64
C LYS A 52 -13.32 14.26 -4.34
N LYS A 53 -12.04 13.93 -4.27
CA LYS A 53 -11.17 14.26 -3.13
C LYS A 53 -9.79 14.68 -3.63
N VAL A 54 -9.14 15.59 -2.91
CA VAL A 54 -7.77 16.03 -3.22
C VAL A 54 -6.84 15.43 -2.19
N GLY A 55 -5.71 14.89 -2.61
CA GLY A 55 -4.69 14.34 -1.71
C GLY A 55 -3.37 14.14 -2.44
N ASN A 56 -2.28 14.13 -1.68
CA ASN A 56 -0.96 13.79 -2.18
C ASN A 56 -0.73 12.27 -2.03
N LEU A 57 -0.33 11.55 -3.08
CA LEU A 57 0.06 10.13 -3.07
C LEU A 57 1.53 9.87 -3.43
N ASP A 58 2.18 10.80 -4.13
CA ASP A 58 3.45 10.54 -4.82
C ASP A 58 4.57 11.51 -4.41
N GLU A 59 4.51 12.08 -3.20
CA GLU A 59 5.53 12.99 -2.63
C GLU A 59 5.77 14.28 -3.45
N ASP A 60 4.88 14.60 -4.37
CA ASP A 60 4.99 15.75 -5.27
C ASP A 60 4.32 16.98 -4.65
N PRO A 61 4.89 18.20 -4.78
CA PRO A 61 4.19 19.43 -4.38
C PRO A 61 2.80 19.61 -5.02
N GLU A 62 2.54 19.03 -6.20
CA GLU A 62 1.23 19.08 -6.86
C GLU A 62 0.30 17.96 -6.36
N LEU A 63 -0.80 18.36 -5.70
CA LEU A 63 -1.82 17.44 -5.18
C LEU A 63 -2.49 16.63 -6.31
N GLU A 64 -2.63 15.33 -6.12
CA GLU A 64 -3.51 14.50 -6.93
C GLU A 64 -5.00 14.72 -6.58
N SER A 65 -5.87 14.48 -7.55
CA SER A 65 -7.30 14.40 -7.37
C SER A 65 -7.78 12.96 -7.56
N PHE A 66 -8.58 12.49 -6.63
CA PHE A 66 -9.26 11.20 -6.68
C PHE A 66 -10.70 11.42 -7.07
N ALA A 67 -11.18 10.68 -8.06
CA ALA A 67 -12.61 10.65 -8.38
C ALA A 67 -13.12 9.21 -8.37
N LEU A 68 -14.24 8.98 -7.67
CA LEU A 68 -14.99 7.75 -7.79
C LEU A 68 -16.08 7.97 -8.83
N VAL A 69 -16.06 7.19 -9.90
CA VAL A 69 -16.98 7.32 -11.03
C VAL A 69 -17.69 6.00 -11.24
N ARG A 70 -19.02 6.03 -11.26
CA ARG A 70 -19.84 4.89 -11.64
C ARG A 70 -20.05 4.93 -13.15
N ASN A 71 -19.85 3.82 -13.85
CA ASN A 71 -20.07 3.71 -15.29
C ASN A 71 -20.69 2.35 -15.62
N GLY A 72 -22.01 2.32 -15.83
CA GLY A 72 -22.76 1.09 -16.01
C GLY A 72 -22.70 0.19 -14.77
N THR A 73 -22.11 -0.99 -14.92
CA THR A 73 -21.93 -2.02 -13.87
C THR A 73 -20.53 -1.96 -13.24
N GLU A 74 -19.86 -0.81 -13.27
CA GLU A 74 -18.53 -0.64 -12.68
C GLU A 74 -18.47 0.66 -11.86
N GLU A 75 -17.72 0.62 -10.77
CA GLU A 75 -17.22 1.77 -10.04
C GLU A 75 -15.71 1.87 -10.26
N ILE A 76 -15.24 3.05 -10.63
CA ILE A 76 -13.85 3.27 -10.99
C ILE A 76 -13.29 4.38 -10.12
N LEU A 77 -12.22 4.07 -9.39
CA LEU A 77 -11.41 5.07 -8.70
C LEU A 77 -10.32 5.56 -9.65
N GLY A 78 -10.50 6.77 -10.17
CA GLY A 78 -9.52 7.48 -10.98
C GLY A 78 -8.59 8.33 -10.12
N VAL A 79 -7.31 8.33 -10.45
CA VAL A 79 -6.27 9.20 -9.86
C VAL A 79 -5.79 10.16 -10.93
N PHE A 80 -5.93 11.46 -10.69
CA PHE A 80 -5.61 12.53 -11.64
C PHE A 80 -4.55 13.45 -11.07
N LYS A 81 -3.73 14.02 -11.94
CA LYS A 81 -2.74 15.02 -11.55
C LYS A 81 -2.60 16.08 -12.62
N LYS A 82 -2.35 17.31 -12.20
CA LYS A 82 -2.06 18.40 -13.12
C LYS A 82 -0.63 18.23 -13.65
N LYS A 83 -0.43 18.38 -14.95
CA LYS A 83 0.88 18.37 -15.59
C LYS A 83 0.89 19.51 -16.59
N GLY A 84 1.76 20.50 -16.39
CA GLY A 84 1.85 21.67 -17.28
C GLY A 84 0.55 22.48 -17.36
N GLY A 85 -0.29 22.46 -16.32
CA GLY A 85 -1.57 23.17 -16.28
C GLY A 85 -2.79 22.35 -16.72
N GLU A 86 -2.61 21.14 -17.26
CA GLU A 86 -3.70 20.26 -17.71
C GLU A 86 -3.83 19.01 -16.82
N TRP A 87 -5.05 18.50 -16.66
CA TRP A 87 -5.29 17.29 -15.88
C TRP A 87 -4.96 16.04 -16.70
N SER A 88 -4.21 15.11 -16.09
CA SER A 88 -3.83 13.83 -16.66
C SER A 88 -4.24 12.68 -15.74
N LEU A 89 -4.64 11.54 -16.32
CA LEU A 89 -4.90 10.31 -15.56
C LEU A 89 -3.57 9.63 -15.22
N LEU A 90 -3.35 9.35 -13.93
CA LEU A 90 -2.20 8.60 -13.44
C LEU A 90 -2.51 7.12 -13.22
N GLY A 91 -3.71 6.82 -12.73
CA GLY A 91 -4.10 5.47 -12.35
C GLY A 91 -5.60 5.28 -12.35
N LYS A 92 -6.03 4.06 -12.65
CA LYS A 92 -7.43 3.64 -12.72
C LYS A 92 -7.57 2.30 -11.99
N PHE A 93 -8.38 2.28 -10.95
CA PHE A 93 -8.78 1.05 -10.26
C PHE A 93 -10.24 0.78 -10.56
N SER A 94 -10.53 -0.32 -11.23
CA SER A 94 -11.89 -0.70 -11.61
C SER A 94 -12.43 -1.73 -10.62
N PHE A 95 -13.65 -1.49 -10.15
CA PHE A 95 -14.41 -2.34 -9.26
C PHE A 95 -15.71 -2.69 -9.98
N SER A 96 -15.93 -3.96 -10.33
CA SER A 96 -17.19 -4.37 -10.95
C SER A 96 -18.30 -4.27 -9.92
N LEU A 97 -19.29 -3.41 -10.14
CA LEU A 97 -20.43 -3.31 -9.25
C LEU A 97 -21.10 -4.68 -9.14
N LEU A 98 -21.45 -5.04 -7.90
CA LEU A 98 -22.35 -6.14 -7.63
C LEU A 98 -23.57 -5.96 -8.54
N ASN A 99 -23.80 -6.90 -9.45
CA ASN A 99 -25.09 -6.93 -10.14
C ASN A 99 -26.14 -7.11 -9.06
N ILE A 100 -26.92 -6.06 -8.78
CA ILE A 100 -28.03 -6.10 -7.82
C ILE A 100 -29.23 -6.83 -8.45
N GLY A 101 -28.95 -7.92 -9.16
CA GLY A 101 -29.84 -8.80 -9.88
C GLY A 101 -29.01 -9.91 -10.53
N PRO A 102 -29.53 -11.14 -10.65
CA PRO A 102 -28.78 -12.20 -11.31
C PRO A 102 -28.50 -11.77 -12.76
N LEU A 103 -27.29 -11.99 -13.29
CA LEU A 103 -27.00 -11.87 -14.72
C LEU A 103 -26.48 -13.21 -15.26
N HIS A 104 -26.70 -13.45 -16.54
CA HIS A 104 -26.11 -14.54 -17.30
C HIS A 104 -25.52 -14.03 -18.61
N TYR A 105 -24.47 -14.68 -19.08
CA TYR A 105 -23.85 -14.40 -20.38
C TYR A 105 -24.57 -15.19 -21.48
N ASP A 106 -25.23 -14.49 -22.41
CA ASP A 106 -25.85 -15.09 -23.59
C ASP A 106 -24.85 -15.10 -24.75
N ALA A 107 -24.18 -16.24 -24.96
CA ALA A 107 -23.17 -16.41 -26.00
C ALA A 107 -23.73 -16.17 -27.42
N SER A 108 -25.04 -16.39 -27.64
CA SER A 108 -25.68 -16.13 -28.94
C SER A 108 -25.81 -14.65 -29.26
N LYS A 109 -25.85 -13.81 -28.21
CA LYS A 109 -25.94 -12.35 -28.32
C LYS A 109 -24.63 -11.65 -27.96
N SER A 110 -23.63 -12.40 -27.51
CA SER A 110 -22.35 -11.88 -27.00
C SER A 110 -22.54 -10.75 -25.99
N ALA A 111 -23.57 -10.86 -25.15
CA ALA A 111 -24.00 -9.81 -24.24
C ALA A 111 -24.40 -10.38 -22.87
N TRP A 112 -24.20 -9.58 -21.83
CA TRP A 112 -24.63 -9.89 -20.47
C TRP A 112 -26.10 -9.46 -20.29
N LEU A 113 -26.95 -10.39 -19.84
CA LEU A 113 -28.40 -10.19 -19.69
C LEU A 113 -28.84 -10.45 -18.24
N PRO A 114 -29.88 -9.76 -17.73
CA PRO A 114 -30.46 -10.04 -16.42
C PRO A 114 -31.21 -11.40 -16.37
N GLY A 115 -30.99 -12.19 -15.32
CA GLY A 115 -31.54 -13.52 -15.02
C GLY A 115 -30.50 -14.49 -14.41
N GLU A 116 -30.93 -15.58 -13.75
CA GLU A 116 -30.03 -16.67 -13.34
C GLU A 116 -29.76 -17.62 -14.52
N SER A 117 -28.49 -17.91 -14.78
CA SER A 117 -28.08 -18.91 -15.77
C SER A 117 -28.16 -20.31 -15.18
N ASP A 118 -28.51 -21.32 -15.99
CA ASP A 118 -28.44 -22.74 -15.60
C ASP A 118 -27.01 -23.29 -15.39
N LYS A 119 -25.95 -22.47 -15.56
CA LYS A 119 -24.56 -22.91 -15.41
C LYS A 119 -23.69 -21.89 -14.67
N GLN A 120 -23.36 -22.21 -13.41
CA GLN A 120 -22.53 -21.41 -12.53
C GLN A 120 -21.10 -21.21 -13.07
N THR A 121 -20.83 -20.03 -13.61
CA THR A 121 -19.51 -19.39 -13.57
C THR A 121 -19.73 -17.93 -13.21
N LYS A 122 -19.66 -17.61 -11.91
CA LYS A 122 -19.88 -16.25 -11.37
C LYS A 122 -18.52 -15.64 -11.00
N GLU A 123 -18.10 -14.59 -11.69
CA GLU A 123 -17.04 -13.70 -11.24
C GLU A 123 -17.57 -12.82 -10.09
N ALA A 124 -16.75 -12.61 -9.05
CA ALA A 124 -17.11 -11.86 -7.84
C ALA A 124 -17.10 -10.34 -8.08
N GLY A 125 -18.14 -9.63 -7.63
CA GLY A 125 -18.25 -8.17 -7.72
C GLY A 125 -17.83 -7.42 -6.45
N TYR A 126 -17.47 -6.14 -6.59
CA TYR A 126 -17.02 -5.21 -5.55
C TYR A 126 -17.77 -3.85 -5.62
N VAL A 127 -18.21 -3.28 -4.49
CA VAL A 127 -18.78 -1.91 -4.42
C VAL A 127 -18.05 -1.07 -3.36
N VAL A 128 -17.63 0.15 -3.70
CA VAL A 128 -16.94 1.05 -2.76
C VAL A 128 -17.97 1.85 -1.97
N LYS A 129 -18.02 1.67 -0.66
CA LYS A 129 -18.95 2.37 0.25
C LYS A 129 -18.42 3.67 0.82
N ARG A 130 -17.14 3.71 1.16
CA ARG A 130 -16.53 4.82 1.90
C ARG A 130 -15.08 4.98 1.50
N ILE A 131 -14.63 6.23 1.37
CA ILE A 131 -13.22 6.58 1.16
C ILE A 131 -12.74 7.48 2.30
N LEU A 132 -11.77 7.00 3.06
CA LEU A 132 -11.02 7.75 4.04
C LEU A 132 -9.61 8.00 3.49
N MET A 133 -9.04 9.16 3.78
CA MET A 133 -7.70 9.54 3.29
C MET A 133 -6.91 10.08 4.48
N GLU A 134 -5.85 9.38 4.86
CA GLU A 134 -5.05 9.69 6.04
C GLU A 134 -3.60 9.25 5.83
N GLU A 135 -2.66 9.98 6.42
CA GLU A 135 -1.23 9.63 6.35
C GLU A 135 -0.91 8.48 7.31
N LEU A 136 -0.26 7.44 6.77
CA LEU A 136 0.37 6.38 7.54
C LEU A 136 1.69 6.87 8.15
N PRO A 137 2.24 6.19 9.16
CA PRO A 137 3.48 6.65 9.76
C PRO A 137 4.68 6.47 8.84
N GLY A 138 5.64 7.38 8.97
CA GLY A 138 6.89 7.33 8.22
C GLY A 138 6.71 7.77 6.77
N ASP A 139 5.73 8.65 6.54
CA ASP A 139 5.35 9.10 5.21
C ASP A 139 4.73 10.50 5.22
N GLY A 140 5.08 11.31 4.21
CA GLY A 140 4.56 12.66 4.03
C GLY A 140 3.34 12.76 3.11
N PHE A 141 2.73 11.63 2.76
CA PHE A 141 1.60 11.59 1.83
C PHE A 141 0.50 10.65 2.29
N ASN A 142 -0.67 10.81 1.66
CA ASN A 142 -1.90 10.19 2.12
C ASN A 142 -2.00 8.73 1.69
N THR A 143 -2.55 7.89 2.55
CA THR A 143 -3.05 6.56 2.20
C THR A 143 -4.56 6.62 2.01
N LEU A 144 -5.06 5.92 1.00
CA LEU A 144 -6.50 5.77 0.76
C LEU A 144 -7.00 4.50 1.41
N PHE A 145 -7.91 4.65 2.36
CA PHE A 145 -8.64 3.55 2.99
C PHE A 145 -10.05 3.48 2.41
N LEU A 146 -10.42 2.32 1.89
CA LEU A 146 -11.68 2.07 1.22
C LEU A 146 -12.48 1.04 2.01
N GLU A 147 -13.75 1.30 2.25
CA GLU A 147 -14.70 0.24 2.62
C GLU A 147 -15.27 -0.35 1.35
N VAL A 148 -15.04 -1.64 1.12
CA VAL A 148 -15.48 -2.35 -0.08
C VAL A 148 -16.45 -3.44 0.33
N LEU A 149 -17.62 -3.50 -0.30
CA LEU A 149 -18.47 -4.68 -0.29
C LEU A 149 -17.97 -5.69 -1.32
N SER A 150 -17.74 -6.93 -0.93
CA SER A 150 -17.32 -8.03 -1.79
C SER A 150 -18.27 -9.22 -1.65
N GLU A 151 -18.53 -9.95 -2.73
CA GLU A 151 -19.26 -11.23 -2.69
C GLU A 151 -18.28 -12.40 -2.95
N GLU A 152 -18.10 -13.32 -1.99
CA GLU A 152 -17.28 -14.54 -2.18
C GLU A 152 -18.11 -15.79 -1.82
N PRO A 153 -17.99 -16.93 -2.54
CA PRO A 153 -18.62 -18.20 -2.17
C PRO A 153 -18.00 -18.85 -0.90
N PRO A 154 -18.79 -19.45 0.01
CA PRO A 154 -20.24 -19.58 0.00
C PRO A 154 -20.95 -18.25 0.33
N LEU A 155 -21.86 -17.88 -0.58
CA LEU A 155 -22.29 -16.52 -0.92
C LEU A 155 -22.73 -15.65 0.28
N GLY A 156 -22.09 -14.48 0.38
CA GLY A 156 -22.49 -13.39 1.28
C GLY A 156 -21.81 -12.09 0.86
N LEU A 157 -22.50 -10.96 1.05
CA LEU A 157 -21.88 -9.65 0.91
C LEU A 157 -21.07 -9.35 2.15
N PHE A 158 -19.76 -9.14 2.01
CA PHE A 158 -18.83 -8.78 3.07
C PHE A 158 -18.37 -7.34 2.89
N SER A 159 -18.63 -6.44 3.84
CA SER A 159 -17.81 -5.20 3.93
C SER A 159 -16.41 -5.60 4.34
N VAL A 160 -15.38 -5.08 3.68
CA VAL A 160 -13.96 -5.33 4.01
C VAL A 160 -13.12 -4.06 3.77
N PRO A 161 -12.06 -3.83 4.57
CA PRO A 161 -11.15 -2.70 4.41
C PRO A 161 -10.17 -2.94 3.27
N TYR A 162 -10.00 -1.98 2.39
CA TYR A 162 -8.92 -1.94 1.39
C TYR A 162 -8.04 -0.74 1.71
N ALA A 163 -6.74 -0.85 1.52
CA ALA A 163 -5.84 0.29 1.67
C ALA A 163 -4.91 0.37 0.47
N ILE A 164 -4.76 1.57 -0.10
CA ILE A 164 -3.93 1.85 -1.27
C ILE A 164 -2.93 2.95 -0.90
N ARG A 165 -1.66 2.70 -1.19
CA ARG A 165 -0.53 3.60 -0.94
C ARG A 165 0.47 3.52 -2.10
N LYS A 166 0.95 4.65 -2.62
CA LYS A 166 1.82 4.73 -3.83
C LYS A 166 1.27 3.92 -5.01
N GLY A 167 -0.05 3.98 -5.23
CA GLY A 167 -0.73 3.19 -6.26
C GLY A 167 -0.76 1.67 -6.03
N GLN A 168 -0.23 1.16 -4.92
CA GLN A 168 -0.22 -0.27 -4.58
C GLN A 168 -1.24 -0.57 -3.49
N LYS A 169 -1.96 -1.69 -3.63
CA LYS A 169 -2.80 -2.22 -2.55
C LYS A 169 -1.89 -2.74 -1.44
N ILE A 170 -2.02 -2.16 -0.25
CA ILE A 170 -1.24 -2.48 0.96
C ILE A 170 -2.09 -3.17 2.04
N LEU A 171 -3.41 -3.22 1.86
CA LEU A 171 -4.33 -4.08 2.61
C LEU A 171 -5.41 -4.58 1.66
N ASP A 172 -5.61 -5.89 1.65
CA ASP A 172 -6.78 -6.53 1.06
C ASP A 172 -7.53 -7.23 2.18
N GLY A 173 -8.58 -6.58 2.68
CA GLY A 173 -9.37 -7.06 3.78
C GLY A 173 -10.10 -8.37 3.47
N LEU A 174 -10.45 -8.65 2.20
CA LEU A 174 -11.06 -9.92 1.85
C LEU A 174 -10.04 -11.05 2.03
N LEU A 175 -8.88 -10.92 1.39
CA LEU A 175 -7.82 -11.93 1.48
C LEU A 175 -7.34 -12.14 2.93
N SER A 176 -7.30 -11.06 3.71
CA SER A 176 -6.77 -11.08 5.08
C SER A 176 -7.79 -11.53 6.13
N LEU A 177 -9.10 -11.34 5.89
CA LEU A 177 -10.14 -11.51 6.91
C LEU A 177 -11.23 -12.52 6.52
N LYS A 178 -11.22 -13.12 5.32
CA LYS A 178 -12.26 -14.07 4.90
C LYS A 178 -12.50 -15.21 5.90
N ASP A 179 -11.45 -15.66 6.58
CA ASP A 179 -11.51 -16.74 7.58
C ASP A 179 -11.75 -16.24 9.00
N HIS A 180 -11.94 -14.93 9.19
CA HIS A 180 -12.17 -14.33 10.50
C HIS A 180 -13.56 -14.71 11.02
N GLU A 181 -13.61 -15.36 12.20
CA GLU A 181 -14.84 -15.97 12.74
C GLU A 181 -16.02 -14.99 12.81
N PHE A 182 -15.77 -13.76 13.24
CA PHE A 182 -16.82 -12.76 13.34
C PHE A 182 -17.27 -12.22 11.98
N LEU A 183 -16.38 -12.20 10.98
CA LEU A 183 -16.73 -11.79 9.63
C LEU A 183 -17.72 -12.77 9.01
N ILE A 184 -17.46 -14.08 9.18
CA ILE A 184 -18.35 -15.14 8.70
C ILE A 184 -19.76 -14.98 9.29
N LYS A 185 -19.87 -14.58 10.56
CA LYS A 185 -21.14 -14.36 11.25
C LYS A 185 -21.84 -13.05 10.86
N SER A 186 -21.12 -11.93 10.87
CA SER A 186 -21.70 -10.60 10.71
C SER A 186 -21.92 -10.22 9.24
N LYS A 187 -21.11 -10.78 8.34
CA LYS A 187 -21.00 -10.37 6.93
C LYS A 187 -20.73 -8.86 6.75
N ARG A 188 -20.35 -8.14 7.80
CA ARG A 188 -20.18 -6.68 7.78
C ARG A 188 -19.00 -6.30 8.66
N ILE A 189 -17.95 -5.76 8.04
CA ILE A 189 -16.84 -5.11 8.73
C ILE A 189 -17.06 -3.61 8.77
N ASP A 190 -17.16 -3.08 9.98
CA ASP A 190 -16.77 -1.71 10.27
C ASP A 190 -15.25 -1.67 10.52
N PHE A 191 -14.61 -0.62 10.00
CA PHE A 191 -13.24 -0.30 10.37
C PHE A 191 -13.14 1.15 10.81
N ASP A 192 -12.22 1.39 11.73
CA ASP A 192 -11.85 2.71 12.18
C ASP A 192 -10.35 2.91 12.02
N TYR A 193 -9.94 4.13 11.71
CA TYR A 193 -8.54 4.50 11.62
C TYR A 193 -8.14 5.33 12.83
N ASN A 194 -7.23 4.79 13.64
CA ASN A 194 -6.69 5.52 14.77
C ASN A 194 -5.56 6.44 14.29
N LYS A 195 -5.80 7.76 14.25
CA LYS A 195 -4.77 8.72 13.80
C LYS A 195 -3.54 8.79 14.71
N THR A 196 -3.67 8.45 15.98
CA THR A 196 -2.59 8.55 16.98
C THR A 196 -1.66 7.36 16.88
N GLU A 197 -2.22 6.15 16.89
CA GLU A 197 -1.45 4.92 16.74
C GLU A 197 -1.16 4.57 15.28
N LYS A 198 -1.86 5.23 14.36
CA LYS A 198 -1.75 5.10 12.91
C LYS A 198 -1.93 3.66 12.46
N ASN A 199 -2.98 3.04 13.00
CA ASN A 199 -3.41 1.68 12.72
C ASN A 199 -4.88 1.67 12.32
N ILE A 200 -5.30 0.59 11.67
CA ILE A 200 -6.72 0.33 11.41
C ILE A 200 -7.19 -0.69 12.43
N THR A 201 -8.34 -0.43 13.06
CA THR A 201 -9.05 -1.42 13.87
C THR A 201 -10.26 -1.92 13.09
N ILE A 202 -10.37 -3.24 12.97
CA ILE A 202 -11.52 -3.95 12.41
C ILE A 202 -12.41 -4.37 13.58
N PHE A 203 -13.74 -4.25 13.42
CA PHE A 203 -14.71 -4.50 14.48
C PHE A 203 -14.46 -3.71 15.78
N PRO A 204 -14.21 -2.38 15.70
CA PRO A 204 -13.90 -1.56 16.88
C PRO A 204 -14.99 -1.62 17.96
N SER A 205 -16.24 -1.86 17.55
CA SER A 205 -17.39 -2.00 18.44
C SER A 205 -17.46 -3.34 19.19
N ASN A 206 -16.70 -4.36 18.77
CA ASN A 206 -16.70 -5.70 19.35
C ASN A 206 -15.31 -6.11 19.86
N ARG A 207 -15.02 -5.80 21.12
CA ARG A 207 -13.69 -6.03 21.74
C ARG A 207 -13.18 -7.47 21.64
N SER A 208 -14.06 -8.46 21.64
CA SER A 208 -13.68 -9.88 21.58
C SER A 208 -13.15 -10.30 20.22
N TYR A 209 -13.52 -9.56 19.17
CA TYR A 209 -13.21 -9.86 17.77
C TYR A 209 -12.50 -8.70 17.08
N ALA A 210 -12.11 -7.67 17.84
CA ALA A 210 -11.41 -6.53 17.30
C ALA A 210 -10.00 -6.93 16.88
N GLN A 211 -9.62 -6.59 15.65
CA GLN A 211 -8.29 -6.85 15.11
C GLN A 211 -7.64 -5.55 14.65
N ASN A 212 -6.46 -5.25 15.18
CA ASN A 212 -5.66 -4.12 14.74
C ASN A 212 -4.75 -4.52 13.58
N PHE A 213 -4.58 -3.62 12.63
CA PHE A 213 -3.65 -3.73 11.51
C PHE A 213 -2.66 -2.57 11.55
N ILE A 214 -1.38 -2.90 11.51
CA ILE A 214 -0.27 -1.97 11.69
C ILE A 214 0.49 -1.84 10.38
N PHE A 215 0.77 -0.61 9.97
CA PHE A 215 1.65 -0.39 8.82
C PHE A 215 3.12 -0.64 9.18
N ASN A 216 3.77 -1.53 8.42
CA ASN A 216 5.18 -1.88 8.62
C ASN A 216 6.15 -1.18 7.65
N GLY A 217 5.67 -0.26 6.81
CA GLY A 217 6.47 0.40 5.76
C GLY A 217 6.24 -0.18 4.37
N TRP A 218 5.69 -1.40 4.28
CA TRP A 218 5.28 -2.01 3.03
C TRP A 218 3.78 -2.29 2.98
N GLU A 219 3.24 -2.92 4.03
CA GLU A 219 1.84 -3.33 4.09
C GLU A 219 1.22 -3.18 5.47
N MET A 220 -0.10 -3.32 5.54
CA MET A 220 -0.85 -3.42 6.78
C MET A 220 -0.82 -4.87 7.27
N VAL A 221 -0.17 -5.13 8.39
CA VAL A 221 -0.07 -6.47 8.98
C VAL A 221 -0.92 -6.58 10.25
N PRO A 222 -1.59 -7.72 10.51
CA PRO A 222 -2.35 -7.89 11.73
C PRO A 222 -1.44 -7.85 12.96
N ASP A 223 -1.85 -7.11 13.99
CA ASP A 223 -1.20 -7.11 15.30
C ASP A 223 -1.55 -8.42 16.02
N ILE A 224 -0.58 -9.32 16.11
CA ILE A 224 -0.73 -10.62 16.75
C ILE A 224 -0.06 -10.54 18.13
N PRO A 225 -0.72 -11.01 19.21
CA PRO A 225 -0.11 -11.04 20.53
C PRO A 225 1.23 -11.76 20.52
N ARG A 226 2.23 -11.16 21.17
CA ARG A 226 3.62 -11.66 21.28
C ARG A 226 4.42 -11.69 19.97
N VAL A 227 3.90 -11.12 18.89
CA VAL A 227 4.58 -11.00 17.60
C VAL A 227 5.06 -9.56 17.41
N ALA A 228 6.32 -9.40 16.97
CA ALA A 228 6.82 -8.08 16.62
C ALA A 228 6.33 -7.71 15.23
N VAL A 229 6.06 -6.41 15.04
CA VAL A 229 5.85 -5.83 13.71
C VAL A 229 6.98 -4.82 13.48
N PRO A 230 8.09 -5.22 12.86
CA PRO A 230 9.17 -4.30 12.53
C PRO A 230 8.69 -3.34 11.45
N SER A 231 8.41 -2.10 11.83
CA SER A 231 8.06 -1.02 10.89
C SER A 231 9.31 -0.25 10.49
N ILE A 232 9.49 0.04 9.20
CA ILE A 232 10.53 0.97 8.74
C ILE A 232 10.29 2.33 9.38
N LEU A 233 11.34 2.85 10.03
CA LEU A 233 11.41 4.23 10.48
C LEU A 233 12.15 5.04 9.42
N SER A 234 13.43 4.72 9.18
CA SER A 234 14.24 5.39 8.18
C SER A 234 15.27 4.44 7.57
N LEU A 235 15.76 4.80 6.39
CA LEU A 235 16.88 4.14 5.74
C LEU A 235 17.90 5.21 5.39
N GLU A 236 19.09 5.13 5.96
CA GLU A 236 20.22 5.98 5.58
C GLU A 236 21.07 5.19 4.59
N ALA A 237 21.33 5.74 3.41
CA ALA A 237 22.15 5.11 2.36
C ALA A 237 22.84 6.17 1.48
N PRO A 238 23.93 5.84 0.78
CA PRO A 238 24.58 6.77 -0.15
C PRO A 238 23.61 7.29 -1.22
N LYS A 239 23.86 8.52 -1.70
CA LYS A 239 23.06 9.12 -2.79
C LYS A 239 23.23 8.37 -4.11
N GLU A 240 24.41 7.83 -4.34
CA GLU A 240 24.76 7.08 -5.54
C GLU A 240 25.51 5.81 -5.16
N TRP A 241 25.22 4.72 -5.87
CA TRP A 241 25.92 3.44 -5.75
C TRP A 241 26.70 3.16 -7.02
N LYS A 242 27.98 2.82 -6.86
CA LYS A 242 28.90 2.50 -7.96
C LYS A 242 29.55 1.14 -7.70
N LYS A 243 29.72 0.37 -8.76
CA LYS A 243 30.40 -0.93 -8.71
C LYS A 243 31.75 -0.81 -8.02
N GLY A 244 32.02 -1.72 -7.08
CA GLY A 244 33.31 -1.79 -6.38
C GLY A 244 33.56 -0.70 -5.33
N VAL A 245 32.64 0.25 -5.14
CA VAL A 245 32.75 1.31 -4.13
C VAL A 245 31.89 0.95 -2.91
N ALA A 246 32.49 0.90 -1.72
CA ALA A 246 31.78 0.61 -0.49
C ALA A 246 30.84 1.77 -0.10
N GLY A 247 29.58 1.44 0.16
CA GLY A 247 28.58 2.33 0.75
C GLY A 247 28.15 1.84 2.12
N GLU A 248 27.96 2.74 3.08
CA GLU A 248 27.38 2.41 4.39
C GLU A 248 25.87 2.68 4.38
N ALA A 249 25.09 1.72 4.90
CA ALA A 249 23.66 1.87 5.07
C ALA A 249 23.22 1.56 6.51
N ILE A 250 22.22 2.30 7.00
CA ILE A 250 21.61 2.10 8.31
C ILE A 250 20.10 1.99 8.13
N LEU A 251 19.54 0.81 8.41
CA LEU A 251 18.10 0.56 8.44
C LEU A 251 17.60 0.70 9.88
N TRP A 252 16.78 1.72 10.14
CA TRP A 252 16.09 1.90 11.41
C TRP A 252 14.70 1.28 11.37
N LEU A 253 14.44 0.40 12.32
CA LEU A 253 13.16 -0.26 12.52
C LEU A 253 12.59 0.13 13.87
N LYS A 254 11.26 0.20 13.97
CA LYS A 254 10.52 0.38 15.22
C LYS A 254 9.52 -0.76 15.34
N ASN A 255 9.51 -1.50 16.45
CA ASN A 255 8.43 -2.46 16.68
C ASN A 255 7.14 -1.69 16.97
N ARG A 256 6.13 -1.79 16.10
CA ARG A 256 4.81 -1.19 16.35
C ARG A 256 3.77 -2.18 16.89
N GLY A 257 4.05 -3.48 16.76
CA GLY A 257 3.22 -4.56 17.27
C GLY A 257 3.43 -4.80 18.76
N SER A 258 2.98 -5.97 19.20
CA SER A 258 3.13 -6.45 20.56
C SER A 258 4.60 -6.68 20.99
N TYR A 259 4.85 -6.76 22.29
CA TYR A 259 6.15 -7.18 22.83
C TYR A 259 6.48 -8.59 22.32
N ALA A 260 7.65 -8.79 21.72
CA ALA A 260 8.12 -10.09 21.27
C ALA A 260 9.31 -10.58 22.10
N GLY A 261 9.26 -11.84 22.53
CA GLY A 261 10.35 -12.46 23.26
C GLY A 261 11.60 -12.63 22.40
N VAL A 262 11.47 -13.23 21.21
CA VAL A 262 12.58 -13.42 20.26
C VAL A 262 12.09 -13.16 18.84
N THR A 263 12.73 -12.23 18.14
CA THR A 263 12.48 -11.92 16.73
C THR A 263 13.76 -12.05 15.93
N TYR A 264 13.73 -12.82 14.86
CA TYR A 264 14.80 -12.92 13.88
C TYR A 264 14.55 -11.93 12.75
N LEU A 265 15.56 -11.15 12.38
CA LEU A 265 15.55 -10.28 11.20
C LEU A 265 16.54 -10.85 10.20
N SER A 266 16.19 -10.84 8.92
CA SER A 266 17.02 -11.37 7.84
C SER A 266 17.13 -10.34 6.72
N LEU A 267 18.35 -10.13 6.24
CA LEU A 267 18.68 -9.30 5.09
C LEU A 267 19.48 -10.15 4.09
N SER A 268 18.84 -10.51 2.97
CA SER A 268 19.51 -11.22 1.86
C SER A 268 19.85 -10.24 0.73
N PHE A 269 21.01 -10.41 0.11
CA PHE A 269 21.57 -9.47 -0.88
C PHE A 269 21.58 -10.09 -2.28
N PRO A 270 20.44 -10.15 -2.99
CA PRO A 270 20.32 -10.87 -4.27
C PRO A 270 21.21 -10.30 -5.38
N GLY A 271 21.57 -9.01 -5.31
CA GLY A 271 22.51 -8.37 -6.24
C GLY A 271 23.98 -8.75 -6.03
N GLY A 272 24.31 -9.63 -5.07
CA GLY A 272 25.67 -10.01 -4.75
C GLY A 272 26.43 -8.91 -4.01
N GLY A 273 27.74 -8.83 -4.26
CA GLY A 273 28.63 -7.87 -3.62
C GLY A 273 29.29 -8.36 -2.33
N LYS A 274 30.18 -7.52 -1.81
CA LYS A 274 30.82 -7.74 -0.51
C LYS A 274 30.03 -6.99 0.57
N VAL A 275 29.54 -7.73 1.55
CA VAL A 275 28.81 -7.20 2.70
C VAL A 275 29.67 -7.30 3.95
N THR A 276 29.73 -6.22 4.73
CA THR A 276 30.36 -6.20 6.05
C THR A 276 29.35 -5.71 7.09
N VAL A 277 29.34 -6.36 8.24
CA VAL A 277 28.48 -6.04 9.38
C VAL A 277 29.30 -6.22 10.65
N ASP A 278 28.98 -5.44 11.68
CA ASP A 278 29.62 -5.56 12.98
C ASP A 278 29.07 -6.77 13.75
N THR A 279 29.70 -7.93 13.53
CA THR A 279 29.33 -9.19 14.20
C THR A 279 29.72 -9.23 15.68
N THR A 280 30.36 -8.19 16.22
CA THR A 280 30.64 -8.12 17.67
C THR A 280 29.38 -7.77 18.46
N LYS A 281 28.35 -7.23 17.79
CA LYS A 281 27.03 -7.00 18.38
C LYS A 281 26.29 -8.32 18.55
N GLU A 282 25.81 -8.54 19.77
CA GLU A 282 25.07 -9.74 20.14
C GLU A 282 23.90 -10.02 19.20
N GLY A 283 23.76 -11.29 18.81
CA GLY A 283 22.69 -11.76 17.95
C GLY A 283 22.89 -11.54 16.45
N GLN A 284 23.96 -10.86 16.00
CA GLN A 284 24.23 -10.67 14.56
C GLN A 284 25.11 -11.78 13.99
N ARG A 285 24.73 -12.30 12.82
CA ARG A 285 25.46 -13.32 12.07
C ARG A 285 25.55 -12.91 10.61
N PHE A 286 26.73 -13.11 10.04
CA PHE A 286 26.98 -12.94 8.62
C PHE A 286 27.28 -14.29 7.98
N TYR A 287 26.65 -14.55 6.85
CA TYR A 287 26.90 -15.72 6.02
C TYR A 287 27.39 -15.24 4.66
N SER A 288 28.64 -15.54 4.34
CA SER A 288 29.18 -15.37 2.99
C SER A 288 28.54 -16.40 2.05
N PRO A 289 28.55 -16.17 0.73
CA PRO A 289 28.21 -17.21 -0.24
C PRO A 289 28.97 -18.52 0.05
N GLY A 290 28.28 -19.66 -0.06
CA GLY A 290 28.78 -21.00 0.27
C GLY A 290 28.57 -21.44 1.72
N SER A 291 28.08 -20.55 2.60
CA SER A 291 27.78 -20.89 4.00
C SER A 291 26.53 -21.78 4.12
N SER A 292 26.49 -22.64 5.13
CA SER A 292 25.30 -23.47 5.40
C SER A 292 24.22 -22.65 6.13
N VAL A 293 23.05 -22.51 5.51
CA VAL A 293 21.90 -21.73 6.01
C VAL A 293 20.62 -22.56 6.01
N PHE A 294 19.73 -22.33 6.97
CA PHE A 294 18.47 -23.08 7.07
C PHE A 294 17.42 -22.55 6.08
N SER A 295 16.75 -23.45 5.37
CA SER A 295 15.74 -23.11 4.35
C SER A 295 14.31 -23.31 4.84
N ALA A 296 13.35 -22.69 4.16
CA ALA A 296 11.91 -22.88 4.35
C ALA A 296 11.47 -24.35 4.16
N ALA A 297 12.24 -25.14 3.41
CA ALA A 297 12.01 -26.58 3.23
C ALA A 297 12.48 -27.45 4.42
N GLY A 298 12.95 -26.83 5.51
CA GLY A 298 13.39 -27.54 6.71
C GLY A 298 14.78 -28.18 6.60
N LYS A 299 15.58 -27.77 5.60
CA LYS A 299 16.91 -28.33 5.32
C LYS A 299 17.97 -27.25 5.30
N TYR A 300 19.21 -27.61 5.58
CA TYR A 300 20.35 -26.74 5.35
C TYR A 300 20.74 -26.74 3.87
N ILE A 301 20.96 -25.55 3.32
CA ILE A 301 21.40 -25.31 1.95
C ILE A 301 22.63 -24.40 1.96
N ASN A 302 23.40 -24.40 0.87
CA ASN A 302 24.49 -23.44 0.71
C ASN A 302 23.92 -22.08 0.27
N SER A 303 24.32 -21.01 0.94
CA SER A 303 23.96 -19.65 0.56
C SER A 303 24.53 -19.31 -0.82
N SER A 304 23.70 -18.77 -1.70
CA SER A 304 24.10 -18.31 -3.03
C SER A 304 24.55 -16.85 -3.03
N VAL A 305 24.06 -16.07 -2.07
CA VAL A 305 24.34 -14.63 -1.94
C VAL A 305 24.61 -14.28 -0.47
N PRO A 306 25.23 -13.13 -0.19
CA PRO A 306 25.44 -12.68 1.19
C PRO A 306 24.11 -12.61 1.97
N LEU A 307 24.17 -12.96 3.25
CA LEU A 307 23.03 -12.95 4.17
C LEU A 307 23.46 -12.43 5.54
N ILE A 308 22.66 -11.53 6.12
CA ILE A 308 22.77 -11.12 7.51
C ILE A 308 21.54 -11.64 8.26
N GLU A 309 21.74 -12.35 9.36
CA GLU A 309 20.69 -12.72 10.31
C GLU A 309 20.93 -12.04 11.66
N ILE A 310 19.87 -11.56 12.28
CA ILE A 310 19.93 -10.82 13.54
C ILE A 310 18.88 -11.40 14.49
N THR A 311 19.30 -11.76 15.69
CA THR A 311 18.40 -12.16 16.77
C THR A 311 18.16 -10.97 17.69
N LYS A 312 16.93 -10.47 17.72
CA LYS A 312 16.48 -9.44 18.68
C LYS A 312 15.65 -10.09 19.78
N GLU A 313 16.25 -10.19 20.96
CA GLU A 313 15.56 -10.61 22.17
C GLU A 313 14.87 -9.42 22.85
N GLY A 314 13.69 -9.65 23.43
CA GLY A 314 12.91 -8.66 24.17
C GLY A 314 12.66 -7.37 23.38
N TRP A 315 11.86 -7.43 22.32
CA TRP A 315 11.53 -6.25 21.51
C TRP A 315 10.21 -5.63 21.95
N GLY A 316 10.29 -4.63 22.82
CA GLY A 316 9.11 -3.88 23.29
C GLY A 316 8.43 -3.04 22.20
N ARG A 317 7.12 -2.83 22.36
CA ARG A 317 6.35 -1.90 21.52
C ARG A 317 7.02 -0.52 21.55
N ASN A 318 7.04 0.13 20.41
CA ASN A 318 7.67 1.42 20.12
C ASN A 318 9.19 1.52 20.29
N HIS A 319 9.90 0.43 20.59
CA HIS A 319 11.36 0.46 20.71
C HIS A 319 12.04 0.40 19.33
N LYS A 320 13.04 1.26 19.14
CA LYS A 320 13.81 1.36 17.90
C LYS A 320 14.98 0.36 17.89
N TYR A 321 15.33 -0.13 16.71
CA TYR A 321 16.50 -0.97 16.47
C TYR A 321 17.13 -0.61 15.12
N GLY A 322 18.45 -0.41 15.11
CA GLY A 322 19.20 0.00 13.92
C GLY A 322 20.10 -1.12 13.42
N ILE A 323 20.00 -1.44 12.13
CA ILE A 323 20.88 -2.40 11.45
C ILE A 323 21.84 -1.61 10.57
N ARG A 324 23.12 -1.61 10.92
CA ARG A 324 24.19 -0.96 10.16
C ARG A 324 24.99 -2.00 9.41
N PHE A 325 25.17 -1.82 8.11
CA PHE A 325 26.00 -2.67 7.26
C PHE A 325 26.69 -1.82 6.19
N SER A 326 27.80 -2.31 5.65
CA SER A 326 28.39 -1.75 4.43
C SER A 326 28.30 -2.76 3.29
N LEU A 327 27.96 -2.26 2.11
CA LEU A 327 27.84 -3.02 0.87
C LEU A 327 28.80 -2.45 -0.17
N THR A 328 29.58 -3.31 -0.80
CA THR A 328 30.33 -3.01 -2.02
C THR A 328 29.64 -3.75 -3.16
N PRO A 329 28.89 -3.08 -4.04
CA PRO A 329 28.06 -3.74 -5.05
C PRO A 329 28.89 -4.25 -6.24
N ASP A 330 28.43 -5.32 -6.87
CA ASP A 330 29.08 -5.93 -8.06
C ASP A 330 28.65 -5.27 -9.39
N GLN A 331 27.64 -4.41 -9.34
CA GLN A 331 27.06 -3.71 -10.48
C GLN A 331 26.76 -2.26 -10.15
N ASP A 332 26.68 -1.41 -11.17
CA ASP A 332 26.24 -0.03 -11.03
C ASP A 332 24.72 0.04 -10.83
N GLY A 333 24.26 1.12 -10.21
CA GLY A 333 22.86 1.37 -9.90
C GLY A 333 22.50 1.02 -8.46
N THR A 334 21.28 1.39 -8.07
CA THR A 334 20.78 1.22 -6.71
C THR A 334 20.59 -0.27 -6.36
N PRO A 335 21.30 -0.80 -5.36
CA PRO A 335 21.09 -2.16 -4.88
C PRO A 335 19.77 -2.25 -4.10
N HIS A 336 19.23 -3.46 -4.02
CA HIS A 336 18.12 -3.77 -3.12
C HIS A 336 18.48 -4.95 -2.23
N VAL A 337 17.83 -5.00 -1.07
CA VAL A 337 17.91 -6.11 -0.11
C VAL A 337 16.52 -6.73 0.06
N LEU A 338 16.52 -8.03 0.34
CA LEU A 338 15.32 -8.75 0.74
C LEU A 338 15.26 -8.81 2.25
N PHE A 339 14.27 -8.15 2.83
CA PHE A 339 14.04 -8.07 4.26
C PHE A 339 12.88 -8.98 4.67
N ARG A 340 13.09 -9.78 5.71
CA ARG A 340 12.02 -10.50 6.39
C ARG A 340 12.25 -10.50 7.90
N SER A 341 11.18 -10.76 8.63
CA SER A 341 11.25 -11.01 10.06
C SER A 341 10.47 -12.26 10.44
N SER A 342 10.94 -12.94 11.48
CA SER A 342 10.34 -14.16 11.99
C SER A 342 10.28 -14.07 13.51
N THR A 343 9.09 -14.08 14.10
CA THR A 343 8.92 -14.09 15.56
C THR A 343 8.54 -15.48 16.03
N ARG A 344 9.27 -16.00 17.02
CA ARG A 344 8.95 -17.28 17.64
C ARG A 344 7.86 -17.10 18.69
N MET A 345 6.76 -17.82 18.53
CA MET A 345 5.63 -17.86 19.45
C MET A 345 5.43 -19.30 19.94
N GLY A 346 6.08 -19.67 21.04
CA GLY A 346 6.08 -21.05 21.54
C GLY A 346 6.73 -22.02 20.54
N ARG A 347 5.90 -22.89 19.94
CA ARG A 347 6.32 -23.84 18.89
C ARG A 347 6.11 -23.31 17.48
N GLU A 348 5.35 -22.23 17.32
CA GLU A 348 5.07 -21.62 16.02
C GLU A 348 6.06 -20.51 15.70
N VAL A 349 6.27 -20.27 14.41
CA VAL A 349 7.07 -19.16 13.90
C VAL A 349 6.19 -18.35 12.96
N ILE A 350 5.96 -17.09 13.31
CA ILE A 350 5.21 -16.16 12.48
C ILE A 350 6.19 -15.38 11.62
N ASN A 351 6.03 -15.45 10.30
CA ASN A 351 6.87 -14.75 9.34
C ASN A 351 6.16 -13.50 8.80
N LEU A 352 6.90 -12.40 8.69
CA LEU A 352 6.53 -11.21 7.94
C LEU A 352 7.56 -10.98 6.83
N PRO A 353 7.15 -10.84 5.56
CA PRO A 353 5.75 -10.82 5.08
C PRO A 353 5.02 -12.14 5.30
N ASN A 354 3.73 -12.03 5.59
CA ASN A 354 2.84 -13.19 5.63
C ASN A 354 2.39 -13.55 4.20
N GLN A 355 1.78 -14.71 4.03
CA GLN A 355 1.27 -15.15 2.72
C GLN A 355 0.07 -14.34 2.21
N PHE A 356 -0.67 -13.68 3.10
CA PHE A 356 -1.93 -12.97 2.80
C PHE A 356 -1.75 -11.50 2.41
N GLY A 357 -0.53 -10.98 2.49
CA GLY A 357 -0.21 -9.62 2.09
C GLY A 357 -0.44 -9.32 0.61
N SER A 358 -0.84 -8.09 0.30
CA SER A 358 -1.29 -7.67 -1.05
C SER A 358 -0.22 -7.00 -1.91
N ILE A 359 0.96 -6.77 -1.34
CA ILE A 359 2.09 -6.16 -2.02
C ILE A 359 2.90 -7.17 -2.83
N GLN A 360 3.73 -6.67 -3.75
CA GLN A 360 4.71 -7.49 -4.45
C GLN A 360 5.78 -7.99 -3.47
N LYS A 361 5.95 -9.32 -3.41
CA LYS A 361 6.93 -9.99 -2.55
C LYS A 361 7.92 -10.77 -3.41
N GLN A 362 9.10 -11.02 -2.88
CA GLN A 362 10.11 -11.85 -3.52
C GLN A 362 10.52 -12.99 -2.60
N THR A 363 10.86 -14.13 -3.18
CA THR A 363 11.40 -15.27 -2.44
C THR A 363 12.90 -15.08 -2.27
N ASP A 364 13.39 -15.16 -1.03
CA ASP A 364 14.82 -15.12 -0.74
C ASP A 364 15.52 -16.44 -1.08
N GLN A 365 16.85 -16.46 -0.97
CA GLN A 365 17.66 -17.66 -1.24
C GLN A 365 17.32 -18.85 -0.34
N GLN A 366 16.74 -18.60 0.85
CA GLN A 366 16.32 -19.63 1.79
C GLN A 366 14.91 -20.17 1.48
N GLY A 367 14.22 -19.62 0.47
CA GLY A 367 12.85 -20.01 0.10
C GLY A 367 11.77 -19.30 0.91
N PHE A 368 12.11 -18.26 1.68
CA PHE A 368 11.15 -17.48 2.43
C PHE A 368 10.69 -16.25 1.66
N VAL A 369 9.41 -15.91 1.81
CA VAL A 369 8.84 -14.68 1.26
C VAL A 369 9.41 -13.47 2.00
N SER A 370 9.82 -12.44 1.27
CA SER A 370 10.53 -11.26 1.77
C SER A 370 10.06 -9.97 1.11
N TYR A 371 10.18 -8.87 1.85
CA TYR A 371 9.98 -7.51 1.36
C TYR A 371 11.19 -7.05 0.54
N LYS A 372 10.95 -6.43 -0.61
CA LYS A 372 12.01 -5.75 -1.36
C LYS A 372 12.26 -4.36 -0.75
N LEU A 373 13.52 -4.04 -0.47
CA LEU A 373 13.93 -2.74 0.03
C LEU A 373 15.06 -2.18 -0.84
N GLU A 374 14.75 -1.15 -1.62
CA GLU A 374 15.76 -0.38 -2.37
C GLU A 374 16.64 0.42 -1.39
N LEU A 375 17.97 0.38 -1.57
CA LEU A 375 18.92 1.08 -0.71
C LEU A 375 19.06 2.56 -1.09
N VAL A 376 17.96 3.29 -0.95
CA VAL A 376 17.88 4.74 -1.15
C VAL A 376 17.60 5.40 0.19
N SER A 377 18.28 6.52 0.46
CA SER A 377 17.99 7.31 1.66
C SER A 377 16.51 7.71 1.72
N LYS A 378 15.85 7.34 2.80
CA LYS A 378 14.48 7.73 3.15
C LYS A 378 14.52 8.32 4.55
N GLN A 379 14.39 9.64 4.62
CA GLN A 379 14.25 10.39 5.88
C GLN A 379 12.76 10.64 6.15
N GLU A 380 12.35 10.47 7.42
CA GLU A 380 11.05 10.93 7.92
C GLU A 380 11.04 12.44 8.12
#